data_AF-A6P2E0-F1
#
_entry.id   AF-A6P2E0-F1
#
_cell.length_a   1.000
_cell.length_b   1.000
_cell.length_c   1.000
_cell.angle_alpha   90.00
_cell.angle_beta   90.00
_cell.angle_gamma   90.00
#
_symmetry.space_group_name_H-M   'P 1'
#
loop_
_entity.id
_entity.type
_entity.pdbx_description
1 polymer ?
#
loop_
_entity_poly.entity_id
_entity_poly.type
_entity_poly.pdbx_seq_one_letter_code
_entity_poly.pdbx_strand_id
1 'polypeptide(L)'
;MEQYQKETLDWLEKTLVLCTESGWESRETAWIRERFENVARSQSLNGRGALDRLVFERLYGRQPVKSTEQLAVRYWRTGRHKPQSREQCLALGRALALNPEDTAFLLQGYYDSADMVFDAADYEDPVYRRRRRYLEDLEAQYLAMVHPLALECLNIPWEKSGEYLRHCYVQDARQYVDTKNKLDGTSHLNSANYVNEFQRLRFLLGEIPRKTILRHLFLLSAPFVSRSILDRGLETLGYLPLDERHESRFGERTDLLVLSLLERYQQECTGKTPSDCHAWLRHTCRDMDTFLLHRGHPELRFLHFKTLDGEKKKARQ
;
A
#
# COMPACT_ATOMS: atom_id res chain seq x y z
N MET A 1 32.81 -1.43 6.07
CA MET A 1 31.64 -0.57 6.36
C MET A 1 31.44 0.48 5.27
N GLU A 2 32.47 1.23 4.86
CA GLU A 2 32.35 2.26 3.82
C GLU A 2 31.89 1.75 2.44
N GLN A 3 32.40 0.61 1.97
CA GLN A 3 32.00 0.03 0.68
C GLN A 3 30.52 -0.40 0.64
N TYR A 4 30.04 -1.07 1.69
CA TYR A 4 28.63 -1.48 1.81
C TYR A 4 27.68 -0.29 1.86
N GLN A 5 28.05 0.77 2.59
CA GLN A 5 27.26 2.00 2.65
C GLN A 5 27.19 2.69 1.28
N LYS A 6 28.32 2.75 0.56
CA LYS A 6 28.38 3.29 -0.80
C LYS A 6 27.48 2.50 -1.77
N GLU A 7 27.58 1.18 -1.79
CA GLU A 7 26.74 0.32 -2.64
C GLU A 7 25.24 0.42 -2.30
N THR A 8 24.93 0.61 -1.02
CA THR A 8 23.54 0.84 -0.56
C THR A 8 22.99 2.16 -1.06
N LEU A 9 23.75 3.24 -0.91
CA LEU A 9 23.37 4.57 -1.40
C LEU A 9 23.27 4.62 -2.94
N ASP A 10 24.25 4.05 -3.67
CA ASP A 10 24.24 4.03 -5.13
C ASP A 10 23.00 3.31 -5.69
N TRP A 11 22.60 2.19 -5.08
CA TRP A 11 21.37 1.47 -5.44
C TRP A 11 20.11 2.29 -5.10
N LEU A 12 20.06 2.90 -3.91
CA LEU A 12 18.93 3.75 -3.51
C LEU A 12 18.75 4.94 -4.43
N GLU A 13 19.85 5.59 -4.83
CA GLU A 13 19.81 6.71 -5.79
C GLU A 13 19.30 6.25 -7.15
N LYS A 14 19.83 5.15 -7.70
CA LYS A 14 19.35 4.58 -8.97
C LYS A 14 17.87 4.23 -8.91
N THR A 15 17.44 3.58 -7.84
CA THR A 15 16.04 3.17 -7.64
C THR A 15 15.13 4.39 -7.52
N LEU A 16 15.55 5.41 -6.76
CA LEU A 16 14.77 6.63 -6.59
C LEU A 16 14.60 7.37 -7.92
N VAL A 17 15.67 7.50 -8.72
CA VAL A 17 15.60 8.14 -10.04
C VAL A 17 14.54 7.49 -10.92
N LEU A 18 14.44 6.15 -10.91
CA LEU A 18 13.41 5.43 -11.66
C LEU A 18 12.01 5.66 -11.04
N CYS A 19 11.89 5.66 -9.71
CA CYS A 19 10.62 5.91 -9.03
C CYS A 19 10.07 7.33 -9.28
N THR A 20 10.94 8.31 -9.55
CA THR A 20 10.59 9.72 -9.70
C THR A 20 10.82 10.26 -11.12
N GLU A 21 10.94 9.35 -12.11
CA GLU A 21 11.20 9.71 -13.49
C GLU A 21 10.14 10.68 -14.03
N SER A 22 10.58 11.87 -14.47
CA SER A 22 9.68 12.90 -15.00
C SER A 22 9.24 12.56 -16.42
N GLY A 23 7.95 12.77 -16.71
CA GLY A 23 7.38 12.50 -18.05
C GLY A 23 7.08 11.03 -18.33
N TRP A 24 7.34 10.15 -17.36
CA TRP A 24 6.89 8.76 -17.41
C TRP A 24 5.35 8.70 -17.35
N GLU A 25 4.75 7.89 -18.22
CA GLU A 25 3.30 7.65 -18.24
C GLU A 25 2.97 6.32 -17.58
N SER A 26 2.14 6.36 -16.54
CA SER A 26 1.69 5.15 -15.85
C SER A 26 0.72 4.33 -16.68
N ARG A 27 0.71 3.00 -16.44
CA ARG A 27 -0.29 2.10 -17.04
C ARG A 27 -1.70 2.59 -16.74
N GLU A 28 -1.93 3.03 -15.51
CA GLU A 28 -3.21 3.53 -15.01
C GLU A 28 -3.64 4.82 -15.74
N THR A 29 -2.72 5.75 -15.98
CA THR A 29 -2.99 6.99 -16.74
C THR A 29 -3.26 6.72 -18.22
N ALA A 30 -2.45 5.86 -18.85
CA ALA A 30 -2.68 5.45 -20.24
C ALA A 30 -4.04 4.76 -20.39
N TRP A 31 -4.37 3.84 -19.47
CA TRP A 31 -5.62 3.08 -19.47
C TRP A 31 -6.84 3.98 -19.31
N ILE A 32 -6.87 4.91 -18.33
CA ILE A 32 -8.06 5.76 -18.13
C ILE A 32 -8.29 6.66 -19.34
N ARG A 33 -7.23 7.22 -19.93
CA ARG A 33 -7.33 8.03 -21.15
C ARG A 33 -7.98 7.24 -22.29
N GLU A 34 -7.53 6.00 -22.50
CA GLU A 34 -8.11 5.11 -23.51
C GLU A 34 -9.60 4.85 -23.25
N ARG A 35 -10.02 4.61 -22.00
CA ARG A 35 -11.44 4.40 -21.67
C ARG A 35 -12.30 5.62 -22.01
N PHE A 36 -11.79 6.83 -21.76
CA PHE A 36 -12.45 8.07 -22.18
C PHE A 36 -12.51 8.22 -23.71
N GLU A 37 -11.43 7.87 -24.43
CA GLU A 37 -11.38 7.90 -25.90
C GLU A 37 -12.34 6.88 -26.53
N ASN A 38 -12.55 5.72 -25.91
CA ASN A 38 -13.55 4.74 -26.33
C ASN A 38 -14.96 5.33 -26.28
N VAL A 39 -15.31 6.05 -25.21
CA VAL A 39 -16.58 6.75 -25.11
C VAL A 39 -16.71 7.80 -26.20
N ALA A 40 -15.69 8.63 -26.42
CA ALA A 40 -15.70 9.63 -27.48
C ALA A 40 -15.98 9.03 -28.86
N ARG A 41 -15.30 7.92 -29.20
CA ARG A 41 -15.50 7.18 -30.46
C ARG A 41 -16.92 6.62 -30.57
N SER A 42 -17.42 5.97 -29.52
CA SER A 42 -18.76 5.36 -29.50
C SER A 42 -19.90 6.37 -29.63
N GLN A 43 -19.66 7.63 -29.25
CA GLN A 43 -20.63 8.72 -29.27
C GLN A 43 -20.36 9.72 -30.40
N SER A 44 -19.40 9.42 -31.28
CA SER A 44 -18.99 10.29 -32.41
C SER A 44 -18.70 11.74 -31.99
N LEU A 45 -18.09 11.92 -30.81
CA LEU A 45 -17.83 13.24 -30.25
C LEU A 45 -16.55 13.86 -30.84
N ASN A 46 -16.69 15.08 -31.36
CA ASN A 46 -15.58 15.89 -31.83
C ASN A 46 -15.08 16.80 -30.69
N GLY A 47 -13.99 16.40 -30.04
CA GLY A 47 -13.26 17.24 -29.10
C GLY A 47 -13.47 16.93 -27.61
N ARG A 48 -12.42 17.23 -26.83
CA ARG A 48 -12.31 16.88 -25.40
C ARG A 48 -13.40 17.52 -24.53
N GLY A 49 -13.86 18.73 -24.86
CA GLY A 49 -14.88 19.43 -24.09
C GLY A 49 -16.28 18.80 -24.21
N ALA A 50 -16.63 18.25 -25.38
CA ALA A 50 -17.90 17.55 -25.57
C ALA A 50 -17.92 16.25 -24.77
N LEU A 51 -16.79 15.54 -24.72
CA LEU A 51 -16.61 14.36 -23.90
C LEU A 51 -16.71 14.66 -22.40
N ASP A 52 -16.00 15.69 -21.92
CA ASP A 52 -16.04 16.11 -20.51
C ASP A 52 -17.50 16.45 -20.09
N ARG A 53 -18.27 17.11 -20.97
CA ARG A 53 -19.68 17.44 -20.74
C ARG A 53 -20.58 16.21 -20.71
N LEU A 54 -20.43 15.28 -21.65
CA LEU A 54 -21.22 14.05 -21.69
C LEU A 54 -21.00 13.22 -20.42
N VAL A 55 -19.75 13.03 -20.01
CA VAL A 55 -19.42 12.25 -18.81
C VAL A 55 -19.97 12.95 -17.56
N PHE A 56 -19.87 14.29 -17.49
CA PHE A 56 -20.51 15.06 -16.41
C PHE A 56 -22.02 14.82 -16.35
N GLU A 57 -22.71 14.89 -17.48
CA GLU A 57 -24.15 14.66 -17.55
C GLU A 57 -24.53 13.25 -17.07
N ARG A 58 -23.77 12.22 -17.48
CA ARG A 58 -23.97 10.85 -17.01
C ARG A 58 -23.72 10.68 -15.51
N LEU A 59 -22.79 11.44 -14.93
CA LEU A 59 -22.48 11.40 -13.51
C LEU A 59 -23.56 12.07 -12.65
N TYR A 60 -24.07 13.22 -13.08
CA TYR A 60 -24.90 14.10 -12.25
C TYR A 60 -26.36 14.22 -12.72
N GLY A 61 -26.72 13.61 -13.85
CA GLY A 61 -28.07 13.67 -14.42
C GLY A 61 -28.48 15.06 -14.92
N ARG A 62 -27.52 15.97 -15.10
CA ARG A 62 -27.77 17.34 -15.58
C ARG A 62 -26.61 17.88 -16.41
N GLN A 63 -26.89 18.86 -17.24
CA GLN A 63 -25.86 19.62 -17.95
C GLN A 63 -25.04 20.49 -16.97
N PRO A 64 -23.74 20.70 -17.24
CA PRO A 64 -22.93 21.64 -16.48
C PRO A 64 -23.31 23.08 -16.83
N VAL A 65 -23.51 23.90 -15.81
CA VAL A 65 -23.87 25.33 -15.96
C VAL A 65 -22.62 26.18 -16.18
N LYS A 66 -21.50 25.79 -15.57
CA LYS A 66 -20.19 26.45 -15.70
C LYS A 66 -19.14 25.46 -16.17
N SER A 67 -18.15 25.94 -16.90
CA SER A 67 -17.01 25.10 -17.35
C SER A 67 -16.21 24.51 -16.18
N THR A 68 -16.19 25.21 -15.04
CA THR A 68 -15.51 24.76 -13.82
C THR A 68 -16.12 23.51 -13.20
N GLU A 69 -17.41 23.24 -13.43
CA GLU A 69 -18.06 22.02 -12.92
C GLU A 69 -17.48 20.74 -13.57
N GLN A 70 -16.92 20.86 -14.77
CA GLN A 70 -16.31 19.76 -15.51
C GLN A 70 -14.84 19.52 -15.15
N LEU A 71 -14.24 20.33 -14.26
CA LEU A 71 -12.81 20.22 -13.94
C LEU A 71 -12.44 18.85 -13.36
N ALA A 72 -13.28 18.28 -12.49
CA ALA A 72 -13.04 16.96 -11.93
C ALA A 72 -12.96 15.89 -13.04
N VAL A 73 -13.93 15.88 -13.96
CA VAL A 73 -13.96 14.96 -15.11
C VAL A 73 -12.73 15.15 -15.98
N ARG A 74 -12.37 16.39 -16.29
CA ARG A 74 -11.17 16.71 -17.07
C ARG A 74 -9.91 16.15 -16.40
N TYR A 75 -9.77 16.33 -15.09
CA TYR A 75 -8.61 15.86 -14.35
C TYR A 75 -8.53 14.33 -14.25
N TRP A 76 -9.67 13.65 -14.10
CA TRP A 76 -9.73 12.18 -14.17
C TRP A 76 -9.33 11.68 -15.55
N ARG A 77 -9.87 12.28 -16.63
CA ARG A 77 -9.52 11.92 -18.01
C ARG A 77 -8.04 12.08 -18.32
N THR A 78 -7.39 13.12 -17.79
CA THR A 78 -5.96 13.36 -18.01
C THR A 78 -5.06 12.63 -17.00
N GLY A 79 -5.61 11.83 -16.08
CA GLY A 79 -4.83 11.18 -15.01
C GLY A 79 -4.23 12.13 -13.99
N ARG A 80 -4.55 13.42 -14.02
CA ARG A 80 -3.93 14.44 -13.14
C ARG A 80 -4.39 14.29 -11.69
N HIS A 81 -5.64 13.90 -11.51
CA HIS A 81 -6.21 13.53 -10.23
C HIS A 81 -6.99 12.25 -10.40
N LYS A 82 -7.09 11.46 -9.33
CA LYS A 82 -7.94 10.27 -9.27
C LYS A 82 -9.19 10.57 -8.43
N PRO A 83 -10.29 9.83 -8.61
CA PRO A 83 -11.47 9.97 -7.75
C PRO A 83 -11.12 9.80 -6.26
N GLN A 84 -11.86 10.51 -5.41
CA GLN A 84 -11.57 10.60 -3.97
C GLN A 84 -12.26 9.51 -3.14
N SER A 85 -13.22 8.79 -3.72
CA SER A 85 -13.89 7.68 -3.05
C SER A 85 -14.22 6.56 -4.03
N ARG A 86 -14.45 5.36 -3.49
CA ARG A 86 -14.96 4.21 -4.25
C ARG A 86 -16.26 4.53 -4.96
N GLU A 87 -17.16 5.27 -4.31
CA GLU A 87 -18.43 5.71 -4.88
C GLU A 87 -18.22 6.58 -6.14
N GLN A 88 -17.26 7.51 -6.09
CA GLN A 88 -16.90 8.31 -7.26
C GLN A 88 -16.28 7.47 -8.37
N CYS A 89 -15.42 6.49 -8.03
CA CYS A 89 -14.90 5.54 -9.01
C CYS A 89 -16.00 4.73 -9.66
N LEU A 90 -16.92 4.16 -8.89
CA LEU A 90 -18.04 3.38 -9.42
C LEU A 90 -18.98 4.24 -10.27
N ALA A 91 -19.23 5.48 -9.85
CA ALA A 91 -20.01 6.44 -10.65
C ALA A 91 -19.30 6.76 -11.98
N LEU A 92 -17.98 6.97 -11.97
CA LEU A 92 -17.18 7.16 -13.16
C LEU A 92 -17.22 5.93 -14.07
N GLY A 93 -17.07 4.72 -13.52
CA GLY A 93 -17.17 3.47 -14.26
C GLY A 93 -18.51 3.33 -14.97
N ARG A 94 -19.62 3.64 -14.28
CA ARG A 94 -20.96 3.68 -14.90
C ARG A 94 -21.07 4.75 -15.98
N ALA A 95 -20.56 5.96 -15.74
CA ALA A 95 -20.61 7.05 -16.71
C ALA A 95 -19.80 6.75 -17.98
N LEU A 96 -18.70 6.00 -17.85
CA LEU A 96 -17.90 5.49 -18.96
C LEU A 96 -18.46 4.20 -19.58
N ALA A 97 -19.54 3.64 -19.02
CA ALA A 97 -20.12 2.36 -19.42
C ALA A 97 -19.09 1.22 -19.46
N LEU A 98 -18.23 1.16 -18.44
CA LEU A 98 -17.19 0.14 -18.33
C LEU A 98 -17.82 -1.25 -18.18
N ASN A 99 -17.17 -2.25 -18.79
CA ASN A 99 -17.50 -3.65 -18.55
C ASN A 99 -16.99 -4.09 -17.15
N PRO A 100 -17.30 -5.32 -16.69
CA PRO A 100 -16.87 -5.80 -15.38
C PRO A 100 -15.35 -5.83 -15.19
N GLU A 101 -14.58 -6.21 -16.22
CA GLU A 101 -13.11 -6.29 -16.18
C GLU A 101 -12.48 -4.89 -16.03
N ASP A 102 -12.94 -3.93 -16.83
CA ASP A 102 -12.52 -2.53 -16.75
C ASP A 102 -12.94 -1.90 -15.42
N THR A 103 -14.09 -2.30 -14.87
CA THR A 103 -14.53 -1.85 -13.54
C THR A 103 -13.63 -2.40 -12.45
N ALA A 104 -13.20 -3.67 -12.55
CA ALA A 104 -12.23 -4.25 -11.63
C ALA A 104 -10.89 -3.49 -11.70
N PHE A 105 -10.36 -3.23 -12.90
CA PHE A 105 -9.14 -2.45 -13.06
C PHE A 105 -9.28 -1.00 -12.56
N LEU A 106 -10.45 -0.37 -12.75
CA LEU A 106 -10.72 0.98 -12.22
C LEU A 106 -10.55 1.03 -10.69
N LEU A 107 -10.98 -0.02 -9.99
CA LEU A 107 -10.93 -0.11 -8.53
C LEU A 107 -9.56 -0.57 -8.04
N GLN A 108 -9.00 -1.61 -8.65
CA GLN A 108 -7.78 -2.26 -8.16
C GLN A 108 -6.50 -1.61 -8.67
N GLY A 109 -6.47 -1.17 -9.92
CA GLY A 109 -5.31 -0.51 -10.53
C GLY A 109 -5.40 1.00 -10.40
N TYR A 110 -6.42 1.61 -11.00
CA TYR A 110 -6.49 3.08 -11.07
C TYR A 110 -6.71 3.71 -9.68
N TYR A 111 -7.77 3.31 -8.97
CA TYR A 111 -8.06 3.78 -7.60
C TYR A 111 -7.15 3.16 -6.52
N ASP A 112 -6.43 2.10 -6.87
CA ASP A 112 -5.41 1.45 -6.04
C ASP A 112 -5.97 0.92 -4.70
N SER A 113 -7.02 0.10 -4.81
CA SER A 113 -7.73 -0.48 -3.66
C SER A 113 -8.21 -1.91 -3.88
N ALA A 114 -8.90 -2.50 -2.91
CA ALA A 114 -9.46 -3.84 -3.03
C ALA A 114 -10.65 -3.88 -4.00
N ASP A 115 -10.85 -5.04 -4.62
CA ASP A 115 -12.04 -5.39 -5.40
C ASP A 115 -13.34 -5.37 -4.58
N MET A 116 -13.26 -5.60 -3.27
CA MET A 116 -14.37 -5.65 -2.32
C MET A 116 -14.02 -4.91 -1.03
N VAL A 117 -15.02 -4.30 -0.41
CA VAL A 117 -14.94 -3.67 0.91
C VAL A 117 -15.93 -4.39 1.80
N PHE A 118 -15.48 -4.81 2.98
CA PHE A 118 -16.31 -5.52 3.93
C PHE A 118 -16.68 -4.64 5.12
N ASP A 119 -17.85 -4.89 5.69
CA ASP A 119 -18.29 -4.34 6.96
C ASP A 119 -18.66 -5.45 7.96
N ALA A 120 -19.20 -5.06 9.13
CA ALA A 120 -19.52 -6.00 10.19
C ALA A 120 -20.69 -6.95 9.85
N ALA A 121 -21.49 -6.66 8.83
CA ALA A 121 -22.56 -7.53 8.34
C ALA A 121 -22.02 -8.67 7.45
N ASP A 122 -20.79 -8.56 6.93
CA ASP A 122 -20.21 -9.50 5.96
C ASP A 122 -19.52 -10.71 6.61
N TYR A 123 -19.63 -10.91 7.92
CA TYR A 123 -18.95 -12.03 8.62
C TYR A 123 -19.32 -13.43 8.11
N GLU A 124 -20.50 -13.57 7.51
CA GLU A 124 -20.97 -14.81 6.91
C GLU A 124 -20.57 -14.96 5.42
N ASP A 125 -20.07 -13.90 4.78
CA ASP A 125 -19.70 -13.91 3.37
C ASP A 125 -18.54 -14.90 3.10
N PRO A 126 -18.66 -15.81 2.11
CA PRO A 126 -17.63 -16.80 1.83
C PRO A 126 -16.28 -16.20 1.39
N VAL A 127 -16.30 -15.09 0.66
CA VAL A 127 -15.08 -14.40 0.22
C VAL A 127 -14.40 -13.73 1.41
N TYR A 128 -15.18 -13.05 2.26
CA TYR A 128 -14.70 -12.47 3.51
C TYR A 128 -14.00 -13.53 4.38
N ARG A 129 -14.69 -14.64 4.65
CA ARG A 129 -14.16 -15.75 5.47
C ARG A 129 -12.87 -16.33 4.90
N ARG A 130 -12.80 -16.52 3.58
CA ARG A 130 -11.57 -17.01 2.91
C ARG A 130 -10.41 -16.04 3.11
N ARG A 131 -10.62 -14.74 2.90
CA ARG A 131 -9.59 -13.71 3.05
C ARG A 131 -9.15 -13.53 4.50
N ARG A 132 -10.09 -13.60 5.44
CA ARG A 132 -9.80 -13.59 6.88
C ARG A 132 -8.97 -14.78 7.31
N ARG A 133 -9.33 -15.98 6.87
CA ARG A 133 -8.56 -17.18 7.16
C ARG A 133 -7.13 -17.08 6.63
N TYR A 134 -6.95 -16.54 5.43
CA TYR A 134 -5.61 -16.29 4.88
C TYR A 134 -4.76 -15.36 5.78
N LEU A 135 -5.35 -14.27 6.29
CA LEU A 135 -4.65 -13.39 7.24
C LEU A 135 -4.39 -14.07 8.59
N GLU A 136 -5.34 -14.85 9.11
CA GLU A 136 -5.17 -15.61 10.35
C GLU A 136 -4.01 -16.62 10.25
N ASP A 137 -3.93 -17.32 9.12
CA ASP A 137 -2.83 -18.26 8.84
C ASP A 137 -1.48 -17.52 8.76
N LEU A 138 -1.43 -16.33 8.15
CA LEU A 138 -0.22 -15.49 8.12
C LEU A 138 0.17 -14.97 9.51
N GLU A 139 -0.79 -14.53 10.31
CA GLU A 139 -0.57 -14.09 11.69
C GLU A 139 -0.04 -15.23 12.57
N ALA A 140 -0.59 -16.44 12.41
CA ALA A 140 -0.14 -17.63 13.12
C ALA A 140 1.30 -18.03 12.71
N GLN A 141 1.61 -18.01 11.42
CA GLN A 141 2.96 -18.25 10.91
C GLN A 141 3.95 -17.21 11.44
N TYR A 142 3.58 -15.93 11.39
CA TYR A 142 4.37 -14.83 11.93
C TYR A 142 4.74 -15.07 13.41
N LEU A 143 3.75 -15.38 14.25
CA LEU A 143 3.99 -15.63 15.68
C LEU A 143 4.83 -16.88 15.93
N ALA A 144 4.64 -17.94 15.14
CA ALA A 144 5.44 -19.15 15.25
C ALA A 144 6.93 -18.93 14.93
N MET A 145 7.26 -17.88 14.17
CA MET A 145 8.64 -17.49 13.87
C MET A 145 9.28 -16.61 14.95
N VAL A 146 8.51 -16.07 15.90
CA VAL A 146 9.06 -15.24 16.97
C VAL A 146 9.77 -16.13 17.98
N HIS A 147 11.09 -15.93 18.12
CA HIS A 147 11.90 -16.71 19.06
C HIS A 147 11.41 -16.50 20.51
N PRO A 148 11.30 -17.56 21.34
CA PRO A 148 10.82 -17.45 22.72
C PRO A 148 11.56 -16.39 23.56
N LEU A 149 12.89 -16.31 23.45
CA LEU A 149 13.69 -15.26 24.11
C LEU A 149 13.27 -13.83 23.71
N ALA A 150 12.82 -13.61 22.47
CA ALA A 150 12.32 -12.32 22.06
C ALA A 150 10.98 -11.98 22.74
N LEU A 151 10.11 -12.99 22.97
CA LEU A 151 8.88 -12.83 23.75
C LEU A 151 9.17 -12.56 25.23
N GLU A 152 10.14 -13.26 25.82
CA GLU A 152 10.59 -13.04 27.19
C GLU A 152 11.12 -11.61 27.40
N CYS A 153 11.94 -11.10 26.47
CA CYS A 153 12.41 -9.71 26.49
C CYS A 153 11.27 -8.68 26.44
N LEU A 154 10.10 -9.06 25.92
CA LEU A 154 8.89 -8.25 25.84
C LEU A 154 7.90 -8.54 27.00
N ASN A 155 8.27 -9.40 27.95
CA ASN A 155 7.39 -9.91 29.01
C ASN A 155 6.09 -10.55 28.49
N ILE A 156 6.16 -11.24 27.36
CA ILE A 156 5.03 -11.94 26.75
C ILE A 156 5.12 -13.44 27.04
N PRO A 157 4.13 -14.05 27.71
CA PRO A 157 4.05 -15.50 27.85
C PRO A 157 3.93 -16.16 26.48
N TRP A 158 4.78 -17.14 26.19
CA TRP A 158 4.83 -17.78 24.87
C TRP A 158 3.50 -18.47 24.52
N GLU A 159 2.79 -19.03 25.52
CA GLU A 159 1.48 -19.67 25.36
C GLU A 159 0.37 -18.68 24.93
N LYS A 160 0.59 -17.39 25.18
CA LYS A 160 -0.38 -16.31 24.93
C LYS A 160 0.04 -15.35 23.83
N SER A 161 1.08 -15.67 23.06
CA SER A 161 1.63 -14.79 22.02
C SER A 161 0.57 -14.22 21.05
N GLY A 162 -0.49 -14.99 20.76
CA GLY A 162 -1.65 -14.55 19.98
C GLY A 162 -2.40 -13.34 20.57
N GLU A 163 -2.54 -13.26 21.89
CA GLU A 163 -3.16 -12.12 22.59
C GLU A 163 -2.29 -10.84 22.47
N TYR A 164 -0.99 -11.03 22.21
CA TYR A 164 0.01 -9.96 22.12
C TYR A 164 0.48 -9.69 20.69
N LEU A 165 -0.16 -10.25 19.66
CA LEU A 165 0.21 -10.08 18.24
C LEU A 165 0.48 -8.61 17.88
N ARG A 166 -0.41 -7.71 18.31
CA ARG A 166 -0.26 -6.27 18.07
C ARG A 166 1.07 -5.73 18.61
N HIS A 167 1.45 -6.16 19.81
CA HIS A 167 2.68 -5.71 20.44
C HIS A 167 3.90 -6.23 19.67
N CYS A 168 3.93 -7.53 19.34
CA CYS A 168 4.99 -8.13 18.53
C CYS A 168 5.14 -7.41 17.18
N TYR A 169 4.02 -7.24 16.46
CA TYR A 169 3.98 -6.58 15.16
C TYR A 169 4.54 -5.16 15.20
N VAL A 170 4.16 -4.37 16.21
CA VAL A 170 4.66 -3.00 16.37
C VAL A 170 6.15 -2.96 16.63
N GLN A 171 6.63 -3.79 17.57
CA GLN A 171 8.03 -3.80 17.94
C GLN A 171 8.90 -4.20 16.76
N ASP A 172 8.41 -5.14 15.96
CA ASP A 172 9.08 -5.57 14.75
C ASP A 172 9.04 -4.50 13.66
N ALA A 173 7.87 -3.92 13.36
CA ALA A 173 7.73 -2.84 12.37
C ALA A 173 8.68 -1.66 12.63
N ARG A 174 8.94 -1.33 13.89
CA ARG A 174 9.92 -0.29 14.27
C ARG A 174 11.35 -0.62 13.90
N GLN A 175 11.70 -1.90 13.79
CA GLN A 175 13.04 -2.29 13.37
C GLN A 175 13.31 -1.94 11.90
N TYR A 176 12.27 -1.68 11.09
CA TYR A 176 12.40 -1.42 9.66
C TYR A 176 12.46 0.06 9.28
N VAL A 177 12.20 0.98 10.21
CA VAL A 177 12.14 2.42 9.93
C VAL A 177 12.97 3.21 10.93
N ASP A 178 13.38 4.41 10.56
CA ASP A 178 14.10 5.29 11.48
C ASP A 178 13.08 6.06 12.36
N THR A 179 12.84 5.56 13.56
CA THR A 179 11.95 6.21 14.52
C THR A 179 12.73 7.13 15.46
N LYS A 180 12.31 8.39 15.57
CA LYS A 180 12.90 9.39 16.48
C LYS A 180 12.88 8.99 17.97
N ASN A 181 11.95 8.10 18.35
CA ASN A 181 11.80 7.62 19.71
C ASN A 181 12.16 6.13 19.75
N LYS A 182 13.39 5.79 20.18
CA LYS A 182 13.70 4.44 20.64
C LYS A 182 12.93 4.21 21.93
N LEU A 183 11.71 3.74 21.78
CA LEU A 183 10.84 3.41 22.88
C LEU A 183 11.37 2.12 23.50
N ASP A 184 11.61 2.12 24.82
CA ASP A 184 12.02 0.91 25.54
C ASP A 184 11.01 -0.21 25.25
N GLY A 185 11.50 -1.46 25.16
CA GLY A 185 10.69 -2.64 24.81
C GLY A 185 9.47 -2.87 25.71
N THR A 186 9.40 -2.17 26.85
CA THR A 186 8.29 -2.15 27.82
C THR A 186 7.19 -1.14 27.50
N SER A 187 7.38 -0.27 26.51
CA SER A 187 6.44 0.79 26.19
C SER A 187 5.25 0.29 25.37
N HIS A 188 4.07 0.39 25.95
CA HIS A 188 2.83 0.13 25.24
C HIS A 188 2.47 1.32 24.35
N LEU A 189 2.38 1.07 23.04
CA LEU A 189 1.72 2.01 22.13
C LEU A 189 0.21 1.97 22.42
N ASN A 190 -0.25 2.90 23.26
CA ASN A 190 -1.66 3.07 23.64
C ASN A 190 -2.45 3.99 22.70
N SER A 191 -1.92 4.30 21.51
CA SER A 191 -2.62 5.16 20.56
C SER A 191 -3.89 4.48 20.07
N ALA A 192 -5.07 5.00 20.44
CA ALA A 192 -6.37 4.49 20.00
C ALA A 192 -6.48 4.43 18.46
N ASN A 193 -5.85 5.38 17.75
CA ASN A 193 -5.80 5.39 16.29
C ASN A 193 -5.06 4.18 15.72
N TYR A 194 -3.97 3.76 16.36
CA TYR A 194 -3.25 2.56 15.96
C TYR A 194 -4.05 1.29 16.21
N VAL A 195 -4.71 1.20 17.37
CA VAL A 195 -5.56 0.05 17.70
C VAL A 195 -6.64 -0.12 16.64
N ASN A 196 -7.28 0.98 16.25
CA ASN A 196 -8.30 0.98 15.22
C ASN A 196 -7.75 0.63 13.83
N GLU A 197 -6.61 1.19 13.42
CA GLU A 197 -5.97 0.86 12.13
C GLU A 197 -5.57 -0.62 12.07
N PHE A 198 -4.92 -1.12 13.12
CA PHE A 198 -4.51 -2.52 13.20
C PHE A 198 -5.71 -3.46 13.21
N GLN A 199 -6.77 -3.16 13.96
CA GLN A 199 -8.00 -3.96 13.94
C GLN A 199 -8.68 -3.94 12.58
N ARG A 200 -8.78 -2.77 11.91
CA ARG A 200 -9.33 -2.71 10.54
C ARG A 200 -8.56 -3.59 9.57
N LEU A 201 -7.23 -3.59 9.66
CA LEU A 201 -6.37 -4.44 8.84
C LEU A 201 -6.60 -5.92 9.10
N ARG A 202 -6.57 -6.33 10.38
CA ARG A 202 -6.81 -7.71 10.76
C ARG A 202 -8.17 -8.18 10.29
N PHE A 203 -9.23 -7.42 10.60
CA PHE A 203 -10.59 -7.83 10.29
C PHE A 203 -11.05 -7.49 8.87
N LEU A 204 -10.18 -6.91 8.02
CA LEU A 204 -10.50 -6.48 6.64
C LEU A 204 -11.72 -5.56 6.54
N LEU A 205 -11.91 -4.69 7.54
CA LEU A 205 -13.10 -3.83 7.64
C LEU A 205 -12.86 -2.45 7.06
N GLY A 206 -13.77 -2.03 6.18
CA GLY A 206 -13.73 -0.77 5.47
C GLY A 206 -12.70 -0.74 4.34
N GLU A 207 -12.58 0.41 3.69
CA GLU A 207 -11.61 0.59 2.61
C GLU A 207 -10.19 0.63 3.18
N ILE A 208 -9.36 -0.32 2.77
CA ILE A 208 -7.95 -0.40 3.18
C ILE A 208 -7.07 -0.08 1.96
N PRO A 209 -6.21 0.95 2.03
CA PRO A 209 -5.28 1.27 0.94
C PRO A 209 -4.34 0.11 0.63
N ARG A 210 -4.07 -0.14 -0.66
CA ARG A 210 -3.16 -1.22 -1.10
C ARG A 210 -1.78 -1.11 -0.45
N LYS A 211 -1.21 0.09 -0.38
CA LYS A 211 0.06 0.36 0.32
C LYS A 211 0.08 -0.15 1.77
N THR A 212 -1.05 -0.05 2.47
CA THR A 212 -1.18 -0.53 3.86
C THR A 212 -1.21 -2.06 3.92
N ILE A 213 -1.93 -2.72 3.01
CA ILE A 213 -1.92 -4.19 2.88
C ILE A 213 -0.53 -4.69 2.48
N LEU A 214 0.14 -4.03 1.53
CA LEU A 214 1.49 -4.38 1.09
C LEU A 214 2.48 -4.33 2.26
N ARG A 215 2.44 -3.27 3.07
CA ARG A 215 3.22 -3.18 4.31
C ARG A 215 2.91 -4.33 5.26
N HIS A 216 1.63 -4.66 5.43
CA HIS A 216 1.20 -5.71 6.35
C HIS A 216 1.69 -7.09 5.90
N LEU A 217 1.52 -7.43 4.62
CA LEU A 217 2.02 -8.67 4.02
C LEU A 217 3.54 -8.77 4.14
N PHE A 218 4.26 -7.68 3.86
CA PHE A 218 5.72 -7.63 3.99
C PHE A 218 6.18 -7.95 5.41
N LEU A 219 5.61 -7.28 6.42
CA LEU A 219 6.00 -7.46 7.82
C LEU A 219 5.65 -8.86 8.35
N LEU A 220 4.47 -9.39 8.02
CA LEU A 220 4.08 -10.74 8.45
C LEU A 220 4.91 -11.85 7.78
N SER A 221 5.44 -11.58 6.58
CA SER A 221 6.21 -12.57 5.82
C SER A 221 7.71 -12.52 6.12
N ALA A 222 8.20 -11.50 6.83
CA ALA A 222 9.62 -11.38 7.11
C ALA A 222 10.09 -12.45 8.11
N PRO A 223 11.31 -13.02 7.93
CA PRO A 223 12.28 -12.70 6.89
C PRO A 223 12.02 -13.40 5.56
N PHE A 224 11.09 -14.33 5.44
CA PHE A 224 10.87 -15.13 4.22
C PHE A 224 10.13 -14.38 3.09
N VAL A 225 10.27 -13.06 3.01
CA VAL A 225 9.59 -12.25 2.01
C VAL A 225 10.11 -12.55 0.60
N SER A 226 9.19 -12.64 -0.37
CA SER A 226 9.51 -12.81 -1.78
C SER A 226 8.43 -12.15 -2.64
N ARG A 227 8.73 -11.92 -3.93
CA ARG A 227 7.73 -11.43 -4.88
C ARG A 227 6.50 -12.35 -4.92
N SER A 228 6.71 -13.67 -4.99
CA SER A 228 5.60 -14.63 -5.09
C SER A 228 4.69 -14.63 -3.85
N ILE A 229 5.24 -14.41 -2.66
CA ILE A 229 4.45 -14.32 -1.42
C ILE A 229 3.62 -13.03 -1.40
N LEU A 230 4.23 -11.90 -1.79
CA LEU A 230 3.51 -10.63 -1.83
C LEU A 230 2.43 -10.60 -2.92
N ASP A 231 2.74 -11.09 -4.13
CA ASP A 231 1.78 -11.17 -5.23
C ASP A 231 0.59 -12.06 -4.85
N ARG A 232 0.85 -13.26 -4.33
CA ARG A 232 -0.21 -14.16 -3.85
C ARG A 232 -1.05 -13.52 -2.75
N GLY A 233 -0.43 -12.80 -1.83
CA GLY A 233 -1.13 -12.11 -0.75
C GLY A 233 -2.02 -10.99 -1.25
N LEU A 234 -1.51 -10.15 -2.16
CA LEU A 234 -2.27 -9.07 -2.80
C LEU A 234 -3.47 -9.64 -3.55
N GLU A 235 -3.26 -10.63 -4.42
CA GLU A 235 -4.33 -11.28 -5.19
C GLU A 235 -5.38 -11.91 -4.29
N THR A 236 -4.95 -12.66 -3.26
CA THR A 236 -5.85 -13.34 -2.34
C THR A 236 -6.77 -12.32 -1.65
N LEU A 237 -6.22 -11.16 -1.28
CA LEU A 237 -6.92 -10.08 -0.61
C LEU A 237 -7.65 -9.12 -1.55
N GLY A 238 -7.61 -9.36 -2.87
CA GLY A 238 -8.38 -8.61 -3.86
C GLY A 238 -7.68 -7.38 -4.43
N TYR A 239 -6.36 -7.33 -4.39
CA TYR A 239 -5.53 -6.28 -4.98
C TYR A 239 -4.77 -6.81 -6.21
N LEU A 240 -4.25 -5.90 -7.04
CA LEU A 240 -3.34 -6.29 -8.11
C LEU A 240 -1.96 -6.69 -7.56
N PRO A 241 -1.29 -7.69 -8.18
CA PRO A 241 0.11 -8.03 -7.93
C PRO A 241 1.08 -6.84 -8.05
N LEU A 242 2.33 -7.03 -7.64
CA LEU A 242 3.39 -6.05 -7.84
C LEU A 242 3.73 -5.90 -9.32
N ASP A 243 3.75 -4.66 -9.78
CA ASP A 243 4.09 -4.29 -11.15
C ASP A 243 4.93 -3.01 -11.17
N GLU A 244 6.10 -3.06 -11.81
CA GLU A 244 7.01 -1.91 -11.97
C GLU A 244 6.37 -0.70 -12.68
N ARG A 245 5.30 -0.94 -13.44
CA ARG A 245 4.54 0.07 -14.18
C ARG A 245 3.32 0.59 -13.42
N HIS A 246 3.07 0.09 -12.22
CA HIS A 246 1.94 0.52 -11.41
C HIS A 246 2.22 1.87 -10.75
N GLU A 247 1.22 2.74 -10.85
CA GLU A 247 1.16 4.00 -10.13
C GLU A 247 0.07 3.95 -9.04
N SER A 248 0.50 4.15 -7.80
CA SER A 248 -0.36 4.18 -6.62
C SER A 248 -1.37 5.33 -6.70
N ARG A 249 -2.33 5.37 -5.78
CA ARG A 249 -3.41 6.38 -5.79
C ARG A 249 -2.95 7.84 -5.93
N PHE A 250 -1.80 8.22 -5.36
CA PHE A 250 -1.31 9.60 -5.37
C PHE A 250 -0.09 9.82 -6.26
N GLY A 251 0.18 8.89 -7.19
CA GLY A 251 1.28 9.02 -8.16
C GLY A 251 2.54 8.26 -7.77
N GLU A 252 2.56 7.56 -6.63
CA GLU A 252 3.76 6.90 -6.14
C GLU A 252 4.06 5.60 -6.90
N ARG A 253 5.32 5.40 -7.29
CA ARG A 253 5.81 4.14 -7.88
C ARG A 253 6.34 3.18 -6.81
N THR A 254 5.52 2.92 -5.79
CA THR A 254 5.89 2.09 -4.64
C THR A 254 6.25 0.67 -5.04
N ASP A 255 5.56 0.09 -6.03
CA ASP A 255 5.81 -1.28 -6.48
C ASP A 255 7.22 -1.45 -7.04
N LEU A 256 7.70 -0.47 -7.82
CA LEU A 256 9.06 -0.49 -8.35
C LEU A 256 10.09 -0.51 -7.22
N LEU A 257 9.92 0.35 -6.21
CA LEU A 257 10.79 0.38 -5.03
C LEU A 257 10.81 -0.97 -4.30
N VAL A 258 9.64 -1.57 -4.10
CA VAL A 258 9.50 -2.87 -3.42
C VAL A 258 10.13 -3.98 -4.26
N LEU A 259 9.90 -4.01 -5.57
CA LEU A 259 10.51 -4.99 -6.48
C LEU A 259 12.04 -4.90 -6.47
N SER A 260 12.60 -3.68 -6.54
CA SER A 260 14.05 -3.47 -6.44
C SER A 260 14.61 -3.90 -5.09
N LEU A 261 13.87 -3.70 -3.98
CA LEU A 261 14.26 -4.20 -2.66
C LEU A 261 14.27 -5.74 -2.61
N LEU A 262 13.25 -6.40 -3.18
CA LEU A 262 13.15 -7.86 -3.19
C LEU A 262 14.23 -8.52 -4.06
N GLU A 263 14.57 -7.91 -5.19
CA GLU A 263 15.67 -8.37 -6.04
C GLU A 263 17.00 -8.32 -5.29
N ARG A 264 17.28 -7.20 -4.62
CA ARG A 264 18.48 -7.07 -3.80
C ARG A 264 18.46 -8.03 -2.61
N TYR A 265 17.31 -8.20 -1.96
CA TYR A 265 17.14 -9.15 -0.88
C TYR A 265 17.50 -10.58 -1.32
N GLN A 266 17.01 -11.01 -2.49
CA GLN A 266 17.31 -12.34 -3.03
C GLN A 266 18.81 -12.54 -3.30
N GLN A 267 19.48 -11.53 -3.88
CA GLN A 267 20.92 -11.57 -4.13
C GLN A 267 21.71 -11.67 -2.82
N GLU A 268 21.33 -10.87 -1.83
CA GLU A 268 22.02 -10.79 -0.54
C GLU A 268 21.77 -12.00 0.35
N CYS A 269 20.62 -12.64 0.25
CA CYS A 269 20.23 -13.76 1.10
C CYS A 269 20.59 -15.14 0.57
N THR A 270 21.12 -15.22 -0.65
CA THR A 270 21.51 -16.50 -1.24
C THR A 270 22.60 -17.15 -0.36
N GLY A 271 22.30 -18.33 0.17
CA GLY A 271 23.21 -19.11 1.03
C GLY A 271 23.36 -18.59 2.47
N LYS A 272 22.60 -17.57 2.89
CA LYS A 272 22.63 -17.04 4.27
C LYS A 272 21.54 -17.65 5.14
N THR A 273 21.70 -17.56 6.46
CA THR A 273 20.68 -18.02 7.39
C THR A 273 19.48 -17.07 7.43
N PRO A 274 18.28 -17.53 7.82
CA PRO A 274 17.13 -16.64 7.98
C PRO A 274 17.38 -15.46 8.94
N SER A 275 18.20 -15.66 9.97
CA SER A 275 18.57 -14.60 10.93
C SER A 275 19.43 -13.51 10.28
N ASP A 276 20.45 -13.90 9.49
CA ASP A 276 21.30 -12.94 8.78
C ASP A 276 20.49 -12.14 7.76
N CYS A 277 19.61 -12.84 7.06
CA CYS A 277 18.66 -12.24 6.13
C CYS A 277 17.72 -11.24 6.78
N HIS A 278 17.17 -11.59 7.95
CA HIS A 278 16.32 -10.70 8.71
C HIS A 278 17.07 -9.43 9.16
N ALA A 279 18.29 -9.60 9.67
CA ALA A 279 19.13 -8.50 10.09
C ALA A 279 19.47 -7.56 8.93
N TRP A 280 19.84 -8.11 7.77
CA TRP A 280 20.06 -7.34 6.55
C TRP A 280 18.80 -6.59 6.12
N LEU A 281 17.65 -7.27 6.06
CA LEU A 281 16.39 -6.68 5.60
C LEU A 281 15.97 -5.49 6.48
N ARG A 282 16.05 -5.64 7.81
CA ARG A 282 15.77 -4.56 8.77
C ARG A 282 16.72 -3.37 8.58
N HIS A 283 18.02 -3.64 8.43
CA HIS A 283 19.03 -2.60 8.26
C HIS A 283 18.82 -1.83 6.95
N THR A 284 18.71 -2.54 5.83
CA THR A 284 18.52 -1.93 4.50
C THR A 284 17.19 -1.17 4.41
N CYS A 285 16.11 -1.68 5.00
CA CYS A 285 14.83 -0.96 5.04
C CYS A 285 14.93 0.34 5.84
N ARG A 286 15.68 0.34 6.96
CA ARG A 286 15.89 1.55 7.77
C ARG A 286 16.72 2.60 7.03
N ASP A 287 17.76 2.16 6.32
CA ASP A 287 18.59 3.04 5.50
C ASP A 287 17.76 3.63 4.34
N MET A 288 16.94 2.82 3.68
CA MET A 288 15.99 3.25 2.65
C MET A 288 14.97 4.26 3.22
N ASP A 289 14.36 3.98 4.36
CA ASP A 289 13.39 4.87 5.02
C ASP A 289 14.00 6.24 5.33
N THR A 290 15.20 6.23 5.90
CA THR A 290 16.01 7.43 6.19
C THR A 290 16.32 8.19 4.91
N PHE A 291 16.82 7.49 3.88
CA PHE A 291 17.21 8.07 2.61
C PHE A 291 16.04 8.76 1.91
N LEU A 292 14.88 8.09 1.83
CA LEU A 292 13.67 8.63 1.20
C LEU A 292 13.18 9.88 1.94
N LEU A 293 13.23 9.87 3.27
CA LEU A 293 12.90 11.05 4.08
C LEU A 293 13.83 12.23 3.78
N HIS A 294 15.15 12.00 3.74
CA HIS A 294 16.15 13.05 3.48
C HIS A 294 16.10 13.59 2.05
N ARG A 295 15.74 12.76 1.08
CA ARG A 295 15.56 13.17 -0.33
C ARG A 295 14.21 13.82 -0.61
N GLY A 296 13.34 13.96 0.38
CA GLY A 296 12.06 14.65 0.24
C GLY A 296 10.96 13.81 -0.41
N HIS A 297 11.05 12.48 -0.31
CA HIS A 297 10.09 11.51 -0.86
C HIS A 297 9.39 10.68 0.22
N PRO A 298 8.69 11.31 1.20
CA PRO A 298 8.01 10.59 2.26
C PRO A 298 6.87 9.69 1.77
N GLU A 299 6.31 9.97 0.59
CA GLU A 299 5.27 9.19 -0.07
C GLU A 299 5.75 7.79 -0.51
N LEU A 300 7.04 7.59 -0.71
CA LEU A 300 7.62 6.27 -1.06
C LEU A 300 7.94 5.41 0.17
N ARG A 301 7.86 5.95 1.39
CA ARG A 301 8.14 5.23 2.65
C ARG A 301 7.01 4.25 2.97
N PHE A 302 7.01 3.06 2.37
CA PHE A 302 5.90 2.12 2.49
C PHE A 302 5.81 1.40 3.83
N LEU A 303 6.94 1.21 4.52
CA LEU A 303 6.99 0.63 5.86
C LEU A 303 6.69 1.65 6.98
N HIS A 304 6.76 2.95 6.69
CA HIS A 304 6.44 4.00 7.67
C HIS A 304 4.93 4.14 7.87
N PHE A 305 4.53 4.36 9.12
CA PHE A 305 3.18 4.80 9.47
C PHE A 305 3.21 5.66 10.72
N LYS A 306 2.25 6.60 10.79
CA LYS A 306 2.22 7.69 11.78
C LYS A 306 2.29 7.23 13.24
N THR A 307 1.80 6.04 13.54
CA THR A 307 1.76 5.54 14.92
C THR A 307 3.12 5.07 15.42
N LEU A 308 4.08 4.84 14.51
CA LEU A 308 5.46 4.50 14.88
C LEU A 308 6.23 5.68 15.47
N ASP A 309 5.90 6.91 15.08
CA ASP A 309 6.58 8.13 15.54
C ASP A 309 6.39 8.41 17.05
N GLY A 310 5.49 7.66 17.70
CA GLY A 310 5.11 7.85 19.10
C GLY A 310 4.23 9.08 19.28
N GLU A 311 3.39 9.09 20.33
CA GLU A 311 2.73 10.33 20.72
C GLU A 311 3.81 11.36 21.07
N LYS A 312 3.75 12.56 20.48
CA LYS A 312 4.45 13.71 21.06
C LYS A 312 4.00 13.75 22.52
N LYS A 313 4.90 13.47 23.48
CA LYS A 313 4.66 13.82 24.88
C LYS A 313 4.25 15.28 24.84
N LYS A 314 2.98 15.59 25.12
CA LYS A 314 2.58 16.95 25.43
C LYS A 314 3.48 17.34 26.58
N ALA A 315 4.43 18.24 26.34
CA ALA A 315 5.15 18.89 27.41
C ALA A 315 4.06 19.47 28.32
N ARG A 316 3.92 18.90 29.52
CA ARG A 316 3.16 19.56 30.58
C ARG A 316 3.92 20.86 30.82
N GLN A 317 3.35 21.97 30.36
CA GLN A 317 3.74 23.31 30.82
C GLN A 317 3.33 23.45 32.28
#